data_AF-A0A432VEZ1-F1
#
_entry.id   AF-A0A432VEZ1-F1
#
_cell.length_a   1.000
_cell.length_b   1.000
_cell.length_c   1.000
_cell.angle_alpha   90.00
_cell.angle_beta   90.00
_cell.angle_gamma   90.00
#
_symmetry.space_group_name_H-M   'P 1'
#
loop_
_entity.id
_entity.type
_entity.pdbx_description
1 polymer ?
#
loop_
_entity_poly.entity_id
_entity_poly.type
_entity_poly.pdbx_seq_one_letter_code
_entity_poly.pdbx_strand_id
1 'polypeptide(L)' 'MAMEGQGSEDRRSAFLQLRVTPKMHATIARLALDQGNITLRALIMNALKQTYGLDVPDEELRDRRGRQPRPALLKETDDG' A
#
# COMPACT_ATOMS: atom_id res chain seq x y z
N MET A 1 -35.30 -19.12 20.13
CA MET A 1 -34.96 -18.21 19.02
C MET A 1 -33.89 -17.27 19.55
N ALA A 2 -32.63 -17.65 19.40
CA ALA A 2 -31.49 -16.86 19.86
C ALA A 2 -31.13 -15.88 18.74
N MET A 3 -31.10 -14.59 19.08
CA MET A 3 -30.54 -13.54 18.24
C MET A 3 -29.07 -13.86 17.99
N GLU A 4 -28.74 -14.26 16.77
CA GLU A 4 -27.35 -14.31 16.31
C GLU A 4 -26.83 -12.87 16.25
N GLY A 5 -25.93 -12.58 17.19
CA GLY A 5 -25.29 -11.30 17.32
C GLY A 5 -24.63 -10.90 16.01
N GLN A 6 -24.81 -9.61 15.67
CA GLN A 6 -23.96 -8.87 14.75
C GLN A 6 -22.52 -8.90 15.29
N GLY A 7 -21.83 -10.00 15.08
CA GLY A 7 -20.39 -10.07 15.18
C GLY A 7 -19.84 -9.40 13.94
N SER A 8 -19.49 -8.11 14.04
CA SER A 8 -18.72 -7.41 13.04
C SER A 8 -17.56 -8.31 12.59
N GLU A 9 -17.60 -8.77 11.35
CA GLU A 9 -16.45 -9.29 10.62
C GLU A 9 -15.49 -8.13 10.30
N ASP A 10 -15.12 -7.35 11.32
CA ASP A 10 -13.96 -6.48 11.30
C ASP A 10 -12.75 -7.41 11.15
N ARG A 11 -12.42 -7.69 9.88
CA ARG A 11 -11.24 -8.43 9.44
C ARG A 11 -10.10 -8.06 10.36
N ARG A 12 -9.56 -9.05 11.08
CA ARG A 12 -8.40 -8.87 11.97
C ARG A 12 -7.28 -8.22 11.17
N SER A 13 -7.15 -6.90 11.26
CA SER A 13 -6.10 -6.14 10.60
C SER A 13 -4.78 -6.56 11.23
N ALA A 14 -4.05 -7.46 10.59
CA ALA A 14 -2.72 -7.83 11.03
C ALA A 14 -1.82 -6.61 10.92
N PHE A 15 -1.32 -6.11 12.05
CA PHE A 15 -0.39 -4.99 12.08
C PHE A 15 1.03 -5.48 11.74
N LEU A 16 1.56 -5.04 10.60
CA LEU A 16 2.94 -5.30 10.19
C LEU A 16 3.80 -4.06 10.43
N GLN A 17 4.84 -4.19 11.26
CA GLN A 17 5.85 -3.15 11.46
C GLN A 17 7.12 -3.49 10.69
N LEU A 18 7.48 -2.65 9.72
CA LEU A 18 8.70 -2.81 8.92
C LEU A 18 9.81 -1.90 9.46
N ARG A 19 10.91 -2.48 9.90
CA ARG A 19 12.12 -1.73 10.26
C ARG A 19 12.98 -1.54 9.03
N VAL A 20 13.27 -0.29 8.69
CA VAL A 20 14.05 0.09 7.52
C VAL A 20 15.19 1.01 7.95
N THR A 21 16.26 1.06 7.15
CA THR A 21 17.35 2.02 7.41
C THR A 21 16.85 3.46 7.19
N PRO A 22 17.45 4.48 7.85
CA PRO A 22 17.07 5.88 7.64
C PRO A 22 17.16 6.32 6.17
N LYS A 23 18.18 5.84 5.45
CA LYS A 23 18.34 6.10 4.02
C LYS A 23 17.17 5.54 3.21
N MET A 24 16.76 4.30 3.48
CA MET A 24 15.64 3.67 2.79
C MET A 24 14.31 4.38 3.11
N HIS A 25 14.10 4.78 4.37
CA HIS A 25 12.95 5.58 4.75
C HIS A 25 12.87 6.89 3.95
N ALA A 26 13.98 7.64 3.86
CA ALA A 26 14.03 8.88 3.10
C ALA A 26 13.71 8.68 1.61
N THR A 27 14.23 7.62 0.99
CA THR A 27 13.93 7.26 -0.40
C THR A 27 12.44 6.95 -0.60
N ILE A 28 11.84 6.13 0.27
CA ILE A 28 10.42 5.79 0.19
C ILE A 28 9.55 7.03 0.38
N ALA A 29 9.89 7.90 1.32
CA ALA A 29 9.17 9.14 1.56
C ALA A 29 9.20 10.06 0.32
N ARG A 30 10.36 10.19 -0.33
CA ARG A 30 10.48 10.98 -1.57
C ARG A 30 9.65 10.39 -2.72
N LEU A 31 9.70 9.07 -2.91
CA LEU A 31 8.86 8.39 -3.90
C LEU A 31 7.36 8.62 -3.66
N ALA A 32 6.92 8.61 -2.40
CA ALA A 32 5.53 8.88 -2.05
C ALA A 32 5.11 10.32 -2.39
N LEU A 33 6.01 11.29 -2.24
CA LEU A 33 5.80 12.67 -2.69
C LEU A 33 5.68 12.75 -4.21
N ASP A 34 6.61 12.12 -4.94
CA ASP A 34 6.69 12.17 -6.41
C ASP A 34 5.47 11.49 -7.08
N GLN A 35 4.90 10.45 -6.45
CA GLN A 35 3.74 9.73 -6.96
C GLN A 35 2.38 10.38 -6.62
N GLY A 36 2.35 11.70 -6.48
CA GLY A 36 1.12 12.44 -6.20
C GLY A 36 0.85 12.66 -4.70
N ASN A 37 1.92 12.72 -3.91
CA ASN A 37 1.90 13.03 -2.48
C ASN A 37 1.05 12.05 -1.67
N ILE A 38 1.17 10.76 -1.94
CA ILE A 38 0.44 9.67 -1.28
C ILE A 38 1.10 9.28 0.05
N THR A 39 0.42 8.48 0.88
CA THR A 39 1.03 7.96 2.11
C THR A 39 2.00 6.82 1.84
N LEU A 40 3.03 6.70 2.69
CA LEU A 40 3.99 5.59 2.64
C LEU A 40 3.29 4.23 2.70
N ARG A 41 2.22 4.12 3.52
CA ARG A 41 1.45 2.89 3.63
C ARG A 41 0.80 2.49 2.30
N ALA A 42 0.10 3.42 1.64
CA ALA A 42 -0.53 3.15 0.35
C ALA A 42 0.52 2.81 -0.73
N LEU A 43 1.67 3.49 -0.72
CA LEU A 43 2.79 3.18 -1.61
C LEU A 43 3.32 1.75 -1.39
N ILE A 44 3.60 1.38 -0.13
CA ILE A 44 4.12 0.05 0.21
C ILE A 44 3.10 -1.04 -0.12
N MET A 45 1.83 -0.86 0.24
CA MET A 45 0.77 -1.82 -0.06
C MET A 45 0.60 -2.03 -1.56
N ASN A 46 0.67 -0.96 -2.36
CA ASN A 46 0.61 -1.09 -3.81
C ASN A 46 1.85 -1.78 -4.38
N ALA A 47 3.04 -1.46 -3.89
CA ALA A 47 4.26 -2.17 -4.29
C ALA A 47 4.16 -3.67 -3.97
N LEU A 48 3.67 -4.05 -2.79
CA LEU A 48 3.47 -5.46 -2.42
C LEU A 48 2.44 -6.16 -3.31
N LYS A 49 1.32 -5.49 -3.64
CA LYS A 49 0.33 -6.00 -4.60
C LYS A 49 0.94 -6.22 -5.99
N GLN A 50 1.72 -5.27 -6.50
CA GLN A 50 2.34 -5.36 -7.83
C GLN A 50 3.45 -6.40 -7.89
N THR A 51 4.31 -6.48 -6.88
CA THR A 51 5.48 -7.38 -6.88
C THR A 51 5.10 -8.83 -6.58
N TYR A 52 4.16 -9.05 -5.67
CA TYR A 52 3.84 -10.40 -5.17
C TYR A 52 2.41 -10.86 -5.48
N GLY A 53 1.61 -10.05 -6.18
CA GLY A 53 0.23 -10.39 -6.50
C GLY A 53 -0.68 -10.51 -5.28
N LEU A 54 -0.35 -9.82 -4.17
CA LEU A 54 -1.14 -9.91 -2.94
C LEU A 54 -2.55 -9.36 -3.15
N ASP A 55 -3.54 -10.07 -2.61
CA ASP A 55 -4.91 -9.58 -2.54
C ASP A 55 -5.03 -8.49 -1.47
N VAL A 56 -4.78 -7.26 -1.90
CA VAL A 56 -4.86 -6.06 -1.08
C VAL A 56 -6.15 -5.30 -1.42
N PRO A 57 -7.04 -5.05 -0.44
CA PRO A 57 -8.27 -4.29 -0.64
C PRO A 57 -7.99 -2.89 -1.19
N ASP A 58 -8.86 -2.39 -2.07
CA ASP A 58 -8.67 -1.09 -2.72
C ASP A 58 -8.63 0.08 -1.72
N GLU A 59 -9.29 -0.04 -0.57
CA GLU A 59 -9.22 0.90 0.54
C GLU A 59 -7.79 1.07 1.07
N GLU A 60 -6.99 -0.01 1.06
CA GLU A 60 -5.63 -0.03 1.56
C GLU A 60 -4.61 0.49 0.55
N LEU A 61 -5.01 0.54 -0.73
CA LEU A 61 -4.23 1.12 -1.82
C LEU A 61 -4.42 2.63 -1.93
N ARG A 62 -5.40 3.18 -1.20
CA ARG A 62 -5.74 4.60 -1.23
C ARG A 62 -5.32 5.27 0.06
N ASP A 63 -4.81 6.48 -0.07
CA ASP A 63 -4.67 7.37 1.09
C ASP A 63 -6.05 7.85 1.57
N ARG A 64 -6.15 8.43 2.78
CA ARG A 64 -7.37 9.06 3.33
C ARG A 64 -8.00 10.09 2.40
N ARG A 65 -7.24 10.61 1.43
CA ARG A 65 -7.68 11.55 0.40
C ARG A 65 -8.17 10.86 -0.89
N GLY A 66 -8.30 9.53 -0.90
CA GLY A 66 -8.74 8.74 -2.05
C GLY A 66 -7.69 8.59 -3.17
N ARG A 67 -6.45 9.04 -2.95
CA ARG A 67 -5.38 8.99 -3.96
C ARG A 67 -4.71 7.63 -3.97
N GLN A 68 -4.45 7.11 -5.16
CA GLN A 68 -3.74 5.85 -5.37
C GLN A 68 -2.36 6.13 -6.02
N PRO A 69 -1.30 5.38 -5.65
CA PRO A 69 -0.04 5.44 -6.36
C PRO A 69 -0.25 5.13 -7.84
N ARG A 70 0.33 5.96 -8.73
CA ARG A 70 0.33 5.68 -10.17
C ARG A 70 1.09 4.35 -10.35
N PRO A 71 0.56 3.37 -11.12
CA PRO A 71 1.30 2.15 -11.39
C PRO A 71 2.67 2.53 -11.90
N ALA A 72 3.71 1.98 -11.28
CA ALA A 72 5.05 2.13 -11.80
C ALA A 72 5.01 1.48 -13.19
N LEU A 73 4.99 2.31 -14.25
CA LEU A 73 5.43 1.81 -15.53
C LEU A 73 6.88 1.39 -15.26
N LEU A 74 7.09 0.09 -15.11
CA LEU A 74 8.34 -0.55 -15.46
C LEU A 74 8.54 -0.20 -16.92
N LYS A 75 9.10 0.99 -17.17
CA LYS A 75 9.64 1.32 -18.48
C LYS A 75 10.87 0.43 -18.54
N GLU A 76 10.69 -0.74 -19.15
CA GLU A 76 11.80 -1.51 -19.70
C GLU A 76 12.71 -0.48 -20.38
N THR A 77 13.87 -0.26 -19.78
CA THR A 77 15.00 0.29 -20.52
C THR A 77 15.31 -0.76 -21.56
N ASP A 78 14.73 -0.54 -22.74
CA ASP A 78 15.15 -1.05 -24.03
C ASP A 78 16.68 -0.89 -24.12
N ASP A 79 17.39 -2.00 -23.95
CA ASP A 79 18.83 -2.09 -24.19
C ASP A 79 19.06 -1.87 -25.69
N GLY A 80 19.59 -0.69 -26.03
CA GLY A 80 20.14 -0.38 -27.35
C GLY A 80 21.59 -0.81 -27.49
#